data_AF-A0A3D3K1B7-F1
#
_entry.id   AF-A0A3D3K1B7-F1
#
_cell.length_a   1.000
_cell.length_b   1.000
_cell.length_c   1.000
_cell.angle_alpha   90.00
_cell.angle_beta   90.00
_cell.angle_gamma   90.00
#
_symmetry.space_group_name_H-M   'P 1'
#
loop_
_entity.id
_entity.type
_entity.pdbx_description
1 polymer ?
#
loop_
_entity_poly.entity_id
_entity_poly.type
_entity_poly.pdbx_seq_one_letter_code
_entity_poly.pdbx_strand_id
1 'polypeptide(L)'
;GVLLQILLENLTKGFEHGHFHHHHESKSILPMALMIGMFIHAFLEGIPLANQEQTLSPYLTGILVHNIPISFILGAFLIKQNKFSTSAWIIISVFAFASPLGMVLGKYFNPDWEVYFLALVGGIFLHISSVIIFEGSKNHNIDWKKIGLVILGILLAMTGHLFHQH
;
A
#
# COMPACT_ATOMS: atom_id res chain seq x y z
N GLY A 1 4.77 9.99 6.74
CA GLY A 1 4.47 8.93 5.75
C GLY A 1 5.68 8.61 4.90
N VAL A 2 6.11 9.54 4.04
CA VAL A 2 7.24 9.37 3.10
C VAL A 2 8.46 8.69 3.71
N LEU A 3 8.99 9.23 4.82
CA LEU A 3 10.17 8.65 5.48
C LEU A 3 9.96 7.21 5.96
N LEU A 4 8.78 6.92 6.51
CA LEU A 4 8.42 5.57 6.95
C LEU A 4 8.36 4.63 5.74
N GLN A 5 7.75 5.08 4.65
CA GLN A 5 7.64 4.27 3.44
C GLN A 5 9.01 4.00 2.80
N ILE A 6 9.89 5.00 2.74
CA ILE A 6 11.28 4.83 2.31
C ILE A 6 12.00 3.82 3.20
N LEU A 7 11.79 3.86 4.52
CA LEU A 7 12.38 2.89 5.43
C LEU A 7 11.86 1.47 5.15
N LEU A 8 10.55 1.27 5.00
CA LEU A 8 9.94 -0.02 4.69
C LEU A 8 10.42 -0.57 3.33
N GLU A 9 10.53 0.30 2.32
CA GLU A 9 11.07 -0.05 1.01
C GLU A 9 12.56 -0.42 1.08
N ASN A 10 13.36 0.31 1.84
CA ASN A 10 14.77 0.00 2.04
C ASN A 10 14.98 -1.28 2.82
N LEU A 11 14.12 -1.60 3.80
CA LEU A 11 14.12 -2.91 4.44
C LEU A 11 13.81 -3.99 3.41
N THR A 12 12.80 -3.76 2.56
CA THR A 12 12.38 -4.74 1.54
C THR A 12 13.43 -4.95 0.44
N LYS A 13 14.06 -3.88 -0.07
CA LYS A 13 15.14 -3.87 -1.09
C LYS A 13 16.51 -4.24 -0.50
N GLY A 14 16.75 -3.99 0.78
CA GLY A 14 18.01 -4.30 1.48
C GLY A 14 18.24 -5.80 1.63
N PHE A 15 17.17 -6.58 1.78
CA PHE A 15 17.24 -8.05 1.66
C PHE A 15 17.50 -8.53 0.23
N GLU A 16 17.27 -7.67 -0.76
CA GLU A 16 17.44 -7.97 -2.19
C GLU A 16 18.89 -7.78 -2.64
N HIS A 17 19.63 -6.80 -2.09
CA HIS A 17 21.02 -6.53 -2.51
C HIS A 17 22.11 -7.09 -1.58
N GLY A 18 21.74 -7.65 -0.42
CA GLY A 18 22.70 -8.12 0.59
C GLY A 18 23.58 -9.31 0.18
N HIS A 19 23.11 -10.22 -0.69
CA HIS A 19 23.91 -11.35 -1.17
C HIS A 19 23.35 -11.92 -2.49
N PHE A 20 23.61 -11.25 -3.62
CA PHE A 20 23.48 -11.87 -4.95
C PHE A 20 24.82 -12.31 -5.54
N HIS A 21 25.82 -12.56 -4.70
CA HIS A 21 26.95 -13.40 -5.08
C HIS A 21 27.17 -14.37 -3.93
N HIS A 22 26.58 -15.57 -4.01
CA HIS A 22 27.19 -16.87 -3.74
C HIS A 22 26.11 -17.96 -3.81
N HIS A 23 26.55 -19.15 -4.25
CA HIS A 23 25.78 -20.35 -4.57
C HIS A 23 24.68 -20.74 -3.58
N HIS A 24 23.60 -21.32 -4.15
CA HIS A 24 22.68 -22.32 -3.57
C HIS A 24 21.91 -21.92 -2.28
N GLU A 25 20.63 -22.32 -2.19
CA GLU A 25 19.87 -22.40 -0.92
C GLU A 25 19.46 -21.09 -0.20
N SER A 26 18.96 -20.06 -0.90
CA SER A 26 18.31 -18.91 -0.24
C SER A 26 17.11 -18.38 -1.02
N LYS A 27 15.96 -19.04 -0.88
CA LYS A 27 14.70 -18.71 -1.58
C LYS A 27 13.59 -18.15 -0.68
N SER A 28 13.85 -17.85 0.59
CA SER A 28 12.78 -17.60 1.59
C SER A 28 12.77 -16.22 2.26
N ILE A 29 13.86 -15.45 2.22
CA ILE A 29 13.95 -14.16 2.94
C ILE A 29 13.30 -13.00 2.18
N LEU A 30 13.45 -12.95 0.86
CA LEU A 30 12.86 -11.94 -0.02
C LEU A 30 11.32 -11.85 0.08
N PRO A 31 10.57 -12.98 0.08
CA PRO A 31 9.12 -12.97 0.28
C PRO A 31 8.68 -12.42 1.65
N MET A 32 9.47 -12.64 2.69
CA MET A 32 9.07 -12.31 4.07
C MET A 32 9.15 -10.81 4.35
N ALA A 33 10.22 -10.15 3.92
CA ALA A 33 10.39 -8.71 4.09
C ALA A 33 9.30 -7.91 3.36
N LEU A 34 9.01 -8.29 2.10
CA LEU A 34 7.91 -7.73 1.32
C LEU A 34 6.57 -7.91 2.03
N MET A 35 6.28 -9.10 2.54
CA MET A 35 5.05 -9.37 3.29
C MET A 35 4.92 -8.52 4.55
N ILE A 36 5.99 -8.34 5.32
CA ILE A 36 5.99 -7.51 6.53
C ILE A 36 5.76 -6.04 6.16
N GLY A 37 6.45 -5.53 5.14
CA GLY A 37 6.26 -4.16 4.66
C GLY A 37 4.84 -3.89 4.19
N MET A 38 4.29 -4.79 3.37
CA MET A 38 2.91 -4.72 2.89
C MET A 38 1.88 -4.85 4.01
N PHE A 39 2.13 -5.69 5.02
CA PHE A 39 1.28 -5.81 6.20
C PHE A 39 1.28 -4.50 7.00
N ILE A 40 2.45 -3.95 7.32
CA ILE A 40 2.55 -2.69 8.09
C ILE A 40 1.87 -1.55 7.32
N HIS A 41 2.07 -1.49 6.01
CA HIS A 41 1.42 -0.52 5.13
C HIS A 41 -0.12 -0.61 5.22
N ALA A 42 -0.71 -1.77 4.93
CA ALA A 42 -2.15 -1.98 4.98
C ALA A 42 -2.74 -1.82 6.39
N PHE A 43 -1.95 -2.14 7.43
CA PHE A 43 -2.30 -1.95 8.83
C PHE A 43 -2.41 -0.47 9.19
N LEU A 44 -1.40 0.33 8.84
CA LEU A 44 -1.39 1.77 9.11
C LEU A 44 -2.50 2.50 8.34
N GLU A 45 -2.77 2.08 7.11
CA GLU A 45 -3.90 2.60 6.31
C GLU A 45 -5.25 2.32 6.96
N GLY A 46 -5.38 1.21 7.69
CA GLY A 46 -6.59 0.82 8.42
C GLY A 46 -6.89 1.66 9.65
N ILE A 47 -5.89 2.30 10.28
CA ILE A 47 -6.07 3.04 11.53
C ILE A 47 -7.06 4.21 11.39
N PRO A 48 -6.92 5.13 10.40
CA PRO A 48 -7.87 6.22 10.23
C PRO A 48 -9.28 5.77 9.83
N LEU A 49 -9.50 4.50 9.43
CA LEU A 49 -10.86 4.01 9.16
C LEU A 49 -11.69 3.87 10.44
N ALA A 50 -11.06 3.84 11.62
CA ALA A 50 -11.76 3.63 12.88
C ALA A 50 -12.81 4.71 13.21
N ASN A 51 -12.54 5.95 12.81
CA ASN A 51 -13.38 7.12 13.07
C ASN A 51 -14.24 7.52 11.85
N GLN A 52 -14.20 6.73 10.78
CA GLN A 52 -15.00 6.97 9.58
C GLN A 52 -16.42 6.41 9.79
N GLU A 53 -17.34 7.25 10.28
CA GLU A 53 -18.74 6.83 10.51
C GLU A 53 -19.57 6.75 9.21
N GLN A 54 -19.15 7.44 8.15
CA GLN A 54 -19.84 7.42 6.87
C GLN A 54 -19.47 6.17 6.06
N THR A 55 -20.50 5.41 5.67
CA THR A 55 -20.39 4.15 4.92
C THR A 55 -19.74 4.29 3.53
N LEU A 56 -19.69 5.51 2.98
CA LEU A 56 -19.13 5.79 1.65
C LEU A 56 -18.23 7.03 1.64
N SER A 57 -17.39 7.20 2.66
CA SER A 57 -16.47 8.34 2.65
C SER A 57 -15.51 8.30 1.44
N PRO A 58 -15.05 9.47 0.95
CA PRO A 58 -14.06 9.54 -0.13
C PRO A 58 -12.77 8.77 0.22
N TYR A 59 -12.37 8.78 1.49
CA TYR A 59 -11.18 8.08 1.98
C TYR A 59 -11.35 6.55 1.92
N LEU A 60 -12.49 6.03 2.40
CA LEU A 60 -12.80 4.60 2.32
C LEU A 60 -12.86 4.13 0.86
N THR A 61 -13.51 4.91 0.00
CA THR A 61 -13.60 4.62 -1.44
C THR A 61 -12.22 4.59 -2.09
N GLY A 62 -11.34 5.55 -1.75
CA GLY A 62 -9.95 5.58 -2.22
C GLY A 62 -9.17 4.33 -1.84
N ILE A 63 -9.29 3.88 -0.59
CA ILE A 63 -8.64 2.65 -0.10
C ILE A 63 -9.19 1.41 -0.80
N LEU A 64 -10.51 1.31 -0.97
CA LEU A 64 -11.13 0.19 -1.68
C LEU A 64 -10.61 0.06 -3.11
N VAL A 65 -10.51 1.18 -3.83
CA VAL A 65 -9.97 1.20 -5.20
C VAL A 65 -8.47 0.88 -5.21
N HIS A 66 -7.70 1.42 -4.26
CA HIS A 66 -6.26 1.16 -4.16
C HIS A 66 -5.91 -0.30 -3.79
N ASN A 67 -6.76 -0.95 -3.00
CA ASN A 67 -6.57 -2.33 -2.59
C ASN A 67 -6.67 -3.32 -3.76
N ILE A 68 -7.31 -2.94 -4.88
CA ILE A 68 -7.41 -3.78 -6.08
C ILE A 68 -6.00 -4.02 -6.69
N PRO A 69 -5.21 -2.99 -7.04
CA PRO A 69 -3.82 -3.14 -7.45
C PRO A 69 -2.97 -3.97 -6.49
N ILE A 70 -3.03 -3.69 -5.18
CA ILE A 70 -2.22 -4.40 -4.20
C ILE A 70 -2.55 -5.90 -4.22
N SER A 71 -3.84 -6.24 -4.15
CA SER A 71 -4.31 -7.61 -4.13
C SER A 71 -3.91 -8.36 -5.40
N PHE A 72 -3.95 -7.68 -6.55
CA PHE A 72 -3.50 -8.24 -7.83
C PHE A 72 -1.99 -8.55 -7.81
N ILE A 73 -1.16 -7.63 -7.32
CA ILE A 73 0.30 -7.83 -7.22
C ILE A 73 0.62 -9.01 -6.29
N LEU A 74 -0.02 -9.08 -5.13
CA LEU A 74 0.15 -10.18 -4.18
C LEU A 74 -0.27 -11.52 -4.80
N GLY A 75 -1.42 -11.55 -5.49
CA GLY A 75 -1.90 -12.74 -6.20
C GLY A 75 -0.92 -13.20 -7.29
N ALA A 76 -0.48 -12.29 -8.14
CA ALA A 76 0.50 -12.57 -9.19
C ALA A 76 1.82 -13.10 -8.63
N PHE A 77 2.28 -12.56 -7.49
CA PHE A 77 3.48 -13.01 -6.80
C PHE A 77 3.35 -14.45 -6.27
N LEU A 78 2.21 -14.79 -5.66
CA LEU A 78 1.94 -16.14 -5.14
C LEU A 78 1.85 -17.19 -6.28
N ILE A 79 1.22 -16.82 -7.40
CA ILE A 79 1.14 -17.65 -8.61
C ILE A 79 2.55 -17.94 -9.15
N LYS A 80 3.38 -16.90 -9.28
CA LYS A 80 4.74 -17.02 -9.83
C LYS A 80 5.64 -17.93 -8.98
N GLN A 81 5.43 -17.97 -7.68
CA GLN A 81 6.15 -18.88 -6.79
C GLN A 81 5.63 -20.33 -6.84
N ASN A 82 4.59 -20.60 -7.64
CA ASN A 82 3.89 -21.90 -7.69
C ASN A 82 3.38 -22.34 -6.30
N LYS A 83 3.03 -21.37 -5.45
CA LYS A 83 2.74 -21.56 -4.03
C LYS A 83 1.25 -21.49 -3.69
N PHE A 84 0.33 -21.95 -4.54
CA PHE A 84 -1.05 -22.23 -4.10
C PHE A 84 -1.13 -23.45 -3.16
N SER A 85 -0.33 -23.40 -2.11
CA SER A 85 -0.27 -24.33 -0.99
C SER A 85 -0.86 -23.63 0.24
N THR A 86 -1.01 -24.35 1.34
CA THR A 86 -1.50 -23.84 2.63
C THR A 86 -0.81 -22.54 3.05
N SER A 87 0.48 -22.36 2.70
CA SER A 87 1.23 -21.14 2.98
C SER A 87 0.69 -19.89 2.25
N ALA A 88 0.21 -19.98 1.00
CA ALA A 88 -0.39 -18.82 0.33
C ALA A 88 -1.69 -18.39 1.00
N TRP A 89 -2.51 -19.35 1.42
CA TRP A 89 -3.73 -19.06 2.17
C TRP A 89 -3.44 -18.34 3.49
N ILE A 90 -2.38 -18.75 4.20
CA ILE A 90 -1.93 -18.05 5.41
C ILE A 90 -1.49 -16.62 5.07
N ILE A 91 -0.70 -16.42 4.02
CA ILE A 91 -0.22 -15.09 3.60
C ILE A 91 -1.38 -14.16 3.25
N ILE A 92 -2.32 -14.65 2.42
CA ILE A 92 -3.52 -13.90 2.05
C ILE A 92 -4.35 -13.56 3.29
N SER A 93 -4.52 -14.51 4.21
CA SER A 93 -5.29 -14.28 5.44
C SER A 93 -4.63 -13.22 6.31
N VAL A 94 -3.32 -13.31 6.55
CA VAL A 94 -2.56 -12.32 7.34
C VAL A 94 -2.66 -10.93 6.70
N PHE A 95 -2.52 -10.84 5.38
CA PHE A 95 -2.66 -9.58 4.66
C PHE A 95 -4.08 -9.01 4.73
N ALA A 96 -5.11 -9.86 4.54
CA ALA A 96 -6.51 -9.46 4.62
C ALA A 96 -6.90 -8.96 6.03
N PHE A 97 -6.29 -9.52 7.08
CA PHE A 97 -6.51 -9.05 8.45
C PHE A 97 -5.76 -7.77 8.82
N ALA A 98 -4.76 -7.34 8.05
CA ALA A 98 -3.98 -6.15 8.36
C ALA A 98 -4.86 -4.90 8.52
N SER A 99 -5.72 -4.62 7.53
CA SER A 99 -6.57 -3.43 7.52
C SER A 99 -7.68 -3.45 8.60
N PRO A 100 -8.43 -4.56 8.80
CA PRO A 100 -9.34 -4.70 9.93
C PRO A 100 -8.66 -4.55 11.29
N LEU A 101 -7.46 -5.11 11.45
CA LEU A 101 -6.71 -5.01 12.72
C LEU A 101 -6.26 -3.57 12.97
N GLY A 102 -5.84 -2.86 11.93
CA GLY A 102 -5.56 -1.42 11.98
C GLY A 102 -6.77 -0.61 12.40
N MET A 103 -7.94 -0.88 11.81
CA MET A 103 -9.21 -0.22 12.18
C MET A 103 -9.59 -0.48 13.64
N VAL A 104 -9.49 -1.74 14.10
CA VAL A 104 -9.79 -2.07 15.50
C VAL A 104 -8.83 -1.35 16.43
N LEU A 105 -7.52 -1.34 16.13
CA LEU A 105 -6.53 -0.62 16.94
C LEU A 105 -6.81 0.89 16.95
N GLY A 106 -7.23 1.45 15.81
CA GLY A 106 -7.61 2.86 15.68
C GLY A 106 -8.65 3.32 16.69
N LYS A 107 -9.61 2.44 17.05
CA LYS A 107 -10.66 2.74 18.04
C LYS A 107 -10.13 2.94 19.47
N TYR A 108 -8.93 2.43 19.76
CA TYR A 108 -8.30 2.57 21.08
C TYR A 108 -7.43 3.83 21.18
N PHE A 109 -7.12 4.50 20.06
CA PHE A 109 -6.37 5.75 20.08
C PHE A 109 -7.29 6.93 20.39
N ASN A 110 -6.70 8.00 20.93
CA ASN A 110 -7.43 9.26 21.08
C ASN A 110 -7.83 9.78 19.69
N PRO A 111 -9.11 10.13 19.45
CA PRO A 111 -9.56 10.77 18.22
C PRO A 111 -8.70 11.96 17.76
N ASP A 112 -8.13 12.73 18.69
CA ASP A 112 -7.23 13.86 18.36
C ASP A 112 -5.99 13.42 17.56
N TRP A 113 -5.61 12.13 17.65
CA TRP A 113 -4.46 11.59 16.94
C TRP A 113 -4.76 11.13 15.51
N GLU A 114 -6.04 11.07 15.13
CA GLU A 114 -6.47 10.66 13.80
C GLU A 114 -5.79 11.49 12.71
N VAL A 115 -5.66 12.80 12.90
CA VAL A 115 -5.03 13.71 11.94
C VAL A 115 -3.57 13.33 11.69
N TYR A 116 -2.83 12.88 12.71
CA TYR A 116 -1.45 12.43 12.54
C TYR A 116 -1.37 11.12 11.78
N PHE A 117 -2.29 10.18 12.02
CA PHE A 117 -2.37 8.94 11.25
C PHE A 117 -2.78 9.21 9.79
N LEU A 118 -3.72 10.12 9.55
CA LEU A 118 -4.12 10.54 8.21
C LEU A 118 -2.94 11.21 7.47
N ALA A 119 -2.17 12.08 8.15
CA ALA A 119 -0.95 12.67 7.60
C ALA A 119 0.14 11.62 7.34
N LEU A 120 0.25 10.61 8.20
CA LEU A 120 1.15 9.48 8.02
C LEU A 120 0.78 8.70 6.75
N VAL A 121 -0.48 8.28 6.63
CA VAL A 121 -1.01 7.51 5.50
C VAL A 121 -0.99 8.33 4.21
N GLY A 122 -1.41 9.60 4.25
CA GLY A 122 -1.31 10.51 3.11
C GLY A 122 0.12 10.64 2.60
N GLY A 123 1.10 10.73 3.50
CA GLY A 123 2.51 10.73 3.11
C GLY A 123 3.00 9.40 2.53
N ILE A 124 2.44 8.26 2.94
CA ILE A 124 2.73 6.95 2.34
C ILE A 124 2.19 6.92 0.90
N PHE A 125 0.93 7.32 0.70
CA PHE A 125 0.32 7.38 -0.63
C PHE A 125 1.08 8.31 -1.59
N LEU A 126 1.48 9.49 -1.10
CA LEU A 126 2.25 10.45 -1.90
C LEU A 126 3.59 9.87 -2.32
N HIS A 127 4.30 9.18 -1.42
CA HIS A 127 5.57 8.51 -1.74
C HIS A 127 5.39 7.44 -2.81
N ILE A 128 4.50 6.46 -2.56
CA ILE A 128 4.25 5.35 -3.50
C ILE A 128 3.85 5.88 -4.88
N SER A 129 2.95 6.86 -4.92
CA SER A 129 2.49 7.48 -6.17
C SER A 129 3.65 8.15 -6.90
N SER A 130 4.49 8.92 -6.19
CA SER A 130 5.63 9.60 -6.81
C SER A 130 6.66 8.63 -7.39
N VAL A 131 6.96 7.54 -6.67
CA VAL A 131 7.88 6.50 -7.11
C VAL A 131 7.34 5.83 -8.38
N ILE A 132 6.07 5.43 -8.41
CA ILE A 132 5.45 4.80 -9.59
C ILE A 132 5.49 5.72 -10.82
N ILE A 133 5.21 7.01 -10.64
CA ILE A 133 5.16 7.98 -11.74
C ILE A 133 6.56 8.24 -12.30
N PHE A 134 7.55 8.49 -11.43
CA PHE A 134 8.85 9.02 -11.84
C PHE A 134 9.94 7.95 -12.02
N GLU A 135 9.94 6.86 -11.24
CA GLU A 135 11.01 5.83 -11.30
C GLU A 135 10.96 5.01 -12.60
N GLY A 136 9.78 4.85 -13.21
CA GLY A 136 9.63 4.11 -14.48
C GLY A 136 10.05 4.86 -15.76
N SER A 137 10.58 6.09 -15.67
CA SER A 137 10.94 6.91 -16.84
C SER A 137 12.39 6.67 -17.26
N LYS A 138 12.63 5.64 -18.08
CA LYS A 138 13.97 5.22 -18.54
C LYS A 138 14.79 6.28 -19.32
N ASN A 139 14.22 7.42 -19.69
CA ASN A 139 14.89 8.40 -20.55
C ASN A 139 14.85 9.85 -20.04
N HIS A 140 14.66 10.08 -18.74
CA HIS A 140 14.55 11.41 -18.09
C HIS A 140 13.47 12.36 -18.67
N ASN A 141 12.76 11.98 -19.72
CA ASN A 141 11.59 12.67 -20.21
C ASN A 141 10.38 12.28 -19.35
N ILE A 142 9.72 13.32 -18.84
CA ILE A 142 8.44 13.19 -18.15
C ILE A 142 7.44 12.50 -19.08
N ASP A 143 6.91 11.37 -18.64
CA ASP A 143 5.87 10.66 -19.38
C ASP A 143 4.54 11.39 -19.19
N TRP A 144 4.25 12.31 -20.12
CA TRP A 144 3.03 13.11 -20.12
C TRP A 144 1.74 12.28 -20.08
N LYS A 145 1.78 11.02 -20.56
CA LYS A 145 0.63 10.12 -20.46
C LYS A 145 0.35 9.73 -19.01
N LYS A 146 1.41 9.43 -18.22
CA LYS A 146 1.26 9.13 -16.78
C LYS A 146 0.73 10.33 -16.01
N ILE A 147 1.26 11.53 -16.28
CA ILE A 147 0.75 12.76 -15.66
C ILE A 147 -0.72 12.99 -16.03
N GLY A 148 -1.09 12.80 -17.30
CA GLY A 148 -2.48 12.89 -17.74
C GLY A 148 -3.42 11.93 -16.99
N LEU A 149 -2.99 10.69 -16.76
CA LEU A 149 -3.75 9.70 -15.97
C LEU A 149 -3.90 10.12 -14.51
N VAL A 150 -2.87 10.72 -13.90
CA VAL A 150 -2.93 11.25 -12.53
C VAL A 150 -3.93 12.40 -12.44
N ILE A 151 -3.86 13.36 -13.37
CA ILE A 151 -4.82 14.47 -13.44
C ILE A 151 -6.24 13.95 -13.61
N LEU A 152 -6.46 12.97 -14.49
CA LEU A 152 -7.76 12.34 -14.68
C LEU A 152 -8.26 11.67 -13.38
N GLY A 153 -7.39 10.98 -12.65
CA GLY A 153 -7.70 10.39 -11.35
C GLY A 153 -8.11 11.43 -10.31
N ILE A 154 -7.38 12.55 -10.23
CA ILE A 154 -7.72 13.68 -9.36
C ILE A 154 -9.10 14.25 -9.73
N LEU A 155 -9.36 14.47 -11.01
CA LEU A 155 -10.65 14.97 -11.48
C LEU A 155 -11.79 14.01 -11.12
N LEU A 156 -11.62 12.71 -11.34
CA LEU A 156 -12.61 11.70 -10.96
C LEU A 156 -12.88 11.71 -9.46
N ALA A 157 -11.84 11.77 -8.63
CA ALA A 157 -11.98 11.87 -7.18
C ALA A 157 -12.71 13.15 -6.74
N MET A 158 -12.38 14.29 -7.35
CA MET A 158 -13.06 15.56 -7.09
C MET A 158 -14.53 15.52 -7.51
N THR A 159 -14.85 14.96 -8.67
CA THR A 159 -16.25 14.78 -9.09
C THR A 159 -17.01 13.87 -8.12
N GLY A 160 -16.41 12.74 -7.70
CA GLY A 160 -16.99 11.85 -6.71
C GLY A 160 -17.27 12.52 -5.37
N HIS A 161 -16.37 13.40 -4.92
CA HIS A 161 -16.59 14.21 -3.71
C HIS A 161 -17.75 15.19 -3.87
N LEU A 162 -17.85 15.87 -5.02
CA LEU A 162 -18.94 16.82 -5.29
C LEU A 162 -20.31 16.12 -5.32
N PHE A 163 -20.39 14.89 -5.86
CA PHE A 163 -21.64 14.11 -5.87
C PHE A 163 -22.00 13.51 -4.50
N HIS A 164 -21.06 13.43 -3.55
CA HIS A 164 -21.30 12.94 -2.19
C HIS A 164 -21.80 14.02 -1.21
N GLN A 165 -21.81 15.30 -1.60
CA GLN A 165 -22.30 16.41 -0.75
C GLN A 165 -23.83 16.64 -0.83
N HIS A 166 -24.63 15.60 -1.11
CA HIS A 166 -26.09 15.67 -1.06
C HIS A 166 -26.69 14.62 -0.13
#